data_AF-A0A6N9V6R4-F1
#
_entry.id   AF-A0A6N9V6R4-F1
#
_cell.length_a   1.000
_cell.length_b   1.000
_cell.length_c   1.000
_cell.angle_alpha   90.00
_cell.angle_beta   90.00
_cell.angle_gamma   90.00
#
_symmetry.space_group_name_H-M   'P 1'
#
loop_
_entity.id
_entity.type
_entity.pdbx_description
1 polymer ?
#
loop_
_entity_poly.entity_id
_entity_poly.type
_entity_poly.pdbx_seq_one_letter_code
_entity_poly.pdbx_strand_id
1 'polypeptide(L)'
;MTEPPEDPAAPATAEPHPPSGSANTLPGGSAGSNPGGSEGATPGGSAGAILGDSTAASPATTGPRSVTTRATLVGVVVSALLILAIVLGSRMLRNFDSALLPYAVATVFLAFGVAYRYTVWISAPGARRLFRRGWRSLFSYENFRQAPTALPKMIATYLGFQKFLGARSHARWAAHQLIFWGCILAALITFPLTWGWFTFTSGSGAGPGYEMRIWGIKILGFDSLSVLGWLMFHGLDIAAVLVIPGASYFLWRRMKDRGASTGQRFAYDLVPLIALIVISVTGLLLTFSSIFLHGGGYQFLAILHMVSVVFTLIYIPFGKFFHIVQRPAAVGMQLFKYTGRQDDKVFACRRCEEPIDTGPYVENLRGTMRDLRLGFDAWAEYCPRCKRVLRGSAYLSQVKKGFK
;
A
#
# COMPACT_ATOMS: atom_id res chain seq x y z
N MET A 1 -36.99 30.04 -4.09
CA MET A 1 -36.81 29.57 -5.48
C MET A 1 -36.65 28.07 -5.42
N THR A 2 -37.66 27.39 -5.94
CA THR A 2 -38.02 25.99 -5.75
C THR A 2 -37.19 25.06 -6.64
N GLU A 3 -36.62 24.02 -6.03
CA GLU A 3 -36.02 22.87 -6.72
C GLU A 3 -37.10 22.08 -7.48
N PRO A 4 -36.78 21.51 -8.67
CA PRO A 4 -37.67 20.57 -9.34
C PRO A 4 -37.53 19.14 -8.76
N PRO A 5 -38.60 18.32 -8.82
CA PRO A 5 -38.66 17.02 -8.15
C PRO A 5 -37.85 15.92 -8.85
N GLU A 6 -37.30 15.01 -8.04
CA GLU A 6 -36.71 13.74 -8.48
C GLU A 6 -37.80 12.76 -8.93
N ASP A 7 -37.67 12.26 -10.16
CA ASP A 7 -38.51 11.18 -10.69
C ASP A 7 -37.95 9.81 -10.26
N PRO A 8 -38.80 8.86 -9.81
CA PRO A 8 -38.35 7.56 -9.32
C PRO A 8 -38.24 6.50 -10.44
N ALA A 9 -37.20 5.66 -10.31
CA ALA A 9 -37.13 4.28 -10.81
C ALA A 9 -37.30 4.01 -12.32
N ALA A 10 -36.17 3.93 -13.04
CA ALA A 10 -36.06 3.11 -14.25
C ALA A 10 -35.38 1.76 -13.93
N PRO A 11 -35.88 0.62 -14.42
CA PRO A 11 -35.36 -0.71 -14.09
C PRO A 11 -34.01 -1.00 -14.77
N ALA A 12 -33.17 -1.75 -14.06
CA ALA A 12 -31.86 -2.20 -14.48
C ALA A 12 -31.90 -2.94 -15.82
N THR A 13 -31.18 -2.42 -16.81
CA THR A 13 -30.87 -3.15 -18.04
C THR A 13 -29.93 -4.30 -17.70
N ALA A 14 -30.43 -5.52 -17.93
CA ALA A 14 -29.69 -6.76 -17.75
C ALA A 14 -28.47 -6.82 -18.69
N GLU A 15 -27.29 -7.08 -18.13
CA GLU A 15 -26.11 -7.46 -18.90
C GLU A 15 -26.30 -8.88 -19.48
N PRO A 16 -25.91 -9.13 -20.74
CA PRO A 16 -26.03 -10.46 -21.33
C PRO A 16 -24.96 -11.41 -20.79
N HIS A 17 -25.42 -12.55 -20.26
CA HIS A 17 -24.61 -13.70 -19.87
C HIS A 17 -23.78 -14.25 -21.06
N PRO A 18 -22.53 -14.72 -20.83
CA PRO A 18 -21.79 -15.48 -21.84
C PRO A 18 -22.36 -16.90 -21.98
N PRO A 19 -22.43 -17.47 -23.19
CA PRO A 19 -22.95 -18.81 -23.38
C PRO A 19 -22.02 -19.87 -22.78
N SER A 20 -22.63 -20.79 -22.05
CA SER A 20 -22.06 -22.02 -21.51
C SER A 20 -21.53 -22.89 -22.66
N GLY A 21 -20.20 -22.99 -22.76
CA GLY A 21 -19.52 -23.93 -23.64
C GLY A 21 -19.67 -25.35 -23.11
N SER A 22 -20.28 -26.20 -23.93
CA SER A 22 -20.47 -27.63 -23.76
C SER A 22 -19.16 -28.36 -23.50
N ALA A 23 -19.19 -29.22 -22.48
CA ALA A 23 -18.17 -30.20 -22.20
C ALA A 23 -18.17 -31.26 -23.32
N ASN A 24 -17.09 -31.32 -24.10
CA ASN A 24 -16.76 -32.49 -24.90
C ASN A 24 -15.56 -33.19 -24.27
N THR A 25 -15.86 -34.29 -23.60
CA THR A 25 -14.99 -35.39 -23.21
C THR A 25 -14.39 -36.07 -24.44
N LEU A 26 -13.07 -36.26 -24.46
CA LEU A 26 -12.41 -37.35 -25.19
C LEU A 26 -11.27 -37.94 -24.34
N PRO A 27 -10.97 -39.25 -24.47
CA PRO A 27 -10.41 -40.07 -23.40
C PRO A 27 -8.87 -40.14 -23.41
N GLY A 28 -8.33 -40.69 -22.32
CA GLY A 28 -6.90 -40.77 -22.03
C GLY A 28 -6.08 -41.68 -22.96
N GLY A 29 -4.78 -41.42 -22.95
CA GLY A 29 -3.73 -42.24 -23.55
C GLY A 29 -2.39 -41.90 -22.92
N SER A 30 -1.77 -42.91 -22.34
CA SER A 30 -0.55 -42.96 -21.54
C SER A 30 0.76 -42.86 -22.35
N ALA A 31 1.83 -42.40 -21.69
CA ALA A 31 3.23 -42.88 -21.68
C ALA A 31 3.95 -43.34 -22.98
N GLY A 32 5.21 -42.90 -23.11
CA GLY A 32 6.25 -43.47 -23.99
C GLY A 32 6.90 -42.39 -24.86
N SER A 33 8.11 -41.89 -24.57
CA SER A 33 9.45 -42.48 -24.77
C SER A 33 10.18 -41.83 -25.96
N ASN A 34 11.40 -41.34 -25.67
CA ASN A 34 12.44 -40.89 -26.60
C ASN A 34 12.68 -41.86 -27.77
N PRO A 35 13.15 -41.34 -28.92
CA PRO A 35 14.58 -41.46 -29.28
C PRO A 35 15.14 -40.09 -29.74
N GLY A 36 16.42 -39.74 -29.69
CA GLY A 36 17.62 -40.53 -29.92
C GLY A 36 18.23 -40.13 -31.28
N GLY A 37 19.23 -39.23 -31.26
CA GLY A 37 20.40 -39.32 -32.15
C GLY A 37 20.46 -38.49 -33.44
N SER A 38 21.63 -37.85 -33.58
CA SER A 38 22.47 -37.70 -34.79
C SER A 38 22.62 -36.32 -35.47
N GLU A 39 23.90 -35.99 -35.54
CA GLU A 39 24.68 -34.92 -36.16
C GLU A 39 24.46 -34.77 -37.68
N GLY A 40 24.87 -33.61 -38.22
CA GLY A 40 25.56 -33.58 -39.51
C GLY A 40 25.10 -32.57 -40.56
N ALA A 41 25.96 -31.58 -40.80
CA ALA A 41 26.22 -30.90 -42.07
C ALA A 41 25.25 -29.80 -42.60
N THR A 42 25.75 -28.56 -42.58
CA THR A 42 25.48 -27.54 -43.61
C THR A 42 26.81 -26.95 -44.09
N PRO A 43 27.07 -26.80 -45.41
CA PRO A 43 28.29 -26.20 -45.91
C PRO A 43 28.13 -24.70 -46.22
N GLY A 44 29.21 -23.96 -45.94
CA GLY A 44 29.79 -22.91 -46.79
C GLY A 44 28.89 -21.80 -47.34
N GLY A 45 28.99 -20.61 -46.75
CA GLY A 45 28.52 -19.35 -47.33
C GLY A 45 29.39 -18.19 -46.87
N SER A 46 30.26 -17.74 -47.77
CA SER A 46 31.32 -16.75 -47.62
C SER A 46 30.83 -15.29 -47.63
N ALA A 47 31.58 -14.45 -46.91
CA ALA A 47 31.99 -13.07 -47.22
C ALA A 47 30.93 -11.95 -47.34
N GLY A 48 31.19 -10.86 -46.60
CA GLY A 48 30.54 -9.57 -46.82
C GLY A 48 30.72 -8.59 -45.66
N ALA A 49 31.81 -7.83 -45.68
CA ALA A 49 32.21 -6.83 -44.70
C ALA A 49 31.24 -5.65 -44.58
N ILE A 50 31.01 -5.14 -43.36
CA ILE A 50 30.97 -3.70 -43.00
C ILE A 50 31.33 -3.59 -41.50
N LEU A 51 32.61 -3.34 -41.18
CA LEU A 51 33.01 -2.86 -39.85
C LEU A 51 32.89 -1.33 -39.85
N GLY A 52 31.68 -0.85 -39.53
CA GLY A 52 31.48 0.52 -39.09
C GLY A 52 31.83 0.59 -37.61
N ASP A 53 32.95 1.26 -37.31
CA ASP A 53 33.36 1.57 -35.94
C ASP A 53 32.35 2.55 -35.33
N SER A 54 31.36 1.99 -34.64
CA SER A 54 30.46 2.73 -33.77
C SER A 54 30.92 2.47 -32.34
N THR A 55 31.78 3.35 -31.83
CA THR A 55 31.94 3.57 -30.40
C THR A 55 30.62 4.09 -29.83
N ALA A 56 29.64 3.21 -29.72
CA ALA A 56 28.43 3.42 -28.95
C ALA A 56 28.85 3.37 -27.48
N ALA A 57 29.17 4.54 -26.93
CA ALA A 57 29.22 4.74 -25.50
C ALA A 57 27.90 4.21 -24.92
N SER A 58 27.97 3.04 -24.28
CA SER A 58 26.82 2.41 -23.64
C SER A 58 26.34 3.37 -22.54
N PRO A 59 25.13 3.96 -22.63
CA PRO A 59 24.64 4.80 -21.55
C PRO A 59 24.43 3.90 -20.34
N ALA A 60 25.16 4.21 -19.27
CA ALA A 60 25.18 3.49 -18.00
C ALA A 60 23.79 2.97 -17.63
N THR A 61 23.57 1.67 -17.82
CA THR A 61 22.47 0.95 -17.22
C THR A 61 22.67 1.06 -15.73
N THR A 62 21.91 1.94 -15.05
CA THR A 62 21.74 1.87 -13.59
C THR A 62 21.17 0.50 -13.26
N GLY A 63 22.04 -0.48 -13.08
CA GLY A 63 21.68 -1.87 -12.92
C GLY A 63 20.97 -2.11 -11.58
N PRO A 64 20.35 -3.29 -11.39
CA PRO A 64 19.64 -3.64 -10.16
C PRO A 64 20.51 -3.48 -8.89
N ARG A 65 21.82 -3.69 -8.99
CA ARG A 65 22.78 -3.46 -7.88
C ARG A 65 22.83 -2.00 -7.40
N SER A 66 22.66 -1.03 -8.29
CA SER A 66 22.65 0.40 -7.94
C SER A 66 21.40 0.80 -7.13
N VAL A 67 20.25 0.18 -7.44
CA VAL A 67 18.99 0.42 -6.74
C VAL A 67 19.04 -0.17 -5.33
N THR A 68 19.52 -1.41 -5.19
CA THR A 68 19.67 -2.04 -3.87
C THR A 68 20.60 -1.23 -2.98
N THR A 69 21.77 -0.81 -3.49
CA THR A 69 22.74 0.00 -2.72
C THR A 69 22.10 1.31 -2.23
N ARG A 70 21.42 2.03 -3.13
CA ARG A 70 20.72 3.27 -2.76
C ARG A 70 19.61 3.01 -1.73
N ALA A 71 18.81 1.96 -1.92
CA ALA A 71 17.73 1.63 -1.01
C ALA A 71 18.24 1.26 0.38
N THR A 72 19.33 0.50 0.47
CA THR A 72 20.00 0.18 1.73
C THR A 72 20.55 1.43 2.39
N LEU A 73 21.23 2.31 1.64
CA LEU A 73 21.75 3.57 2.18
C LEU A 73 20.65 4.45 2.75
N VAL A 74 19.55 4.64 2.00
CA VAL A 74 18.39 5.41 2.47
C VAL A 74 17.78 4.76 3.70
N GLY A 75 17.65 3.43 3.72
CA GLY A 75 17.19 2.69 4.90
C GLY A 75 18.06 2.95 6.13
N VAL A 76 19.38 2.81 6.01
CA VAL A 76 20.34 3.05 7.10
C VAL A 76 20.24 4.49 7.61
N VAL A 77 20.21 5.48 6.71
CA VAL A 77 20.09 6.89 7.07
C VAL A 77 18.79 7.15 7.83
N VAL A 78 17.65 6.65 7.36
CA VAL A 78 16.36 6.82 8.03
C VAL A 78 16.36 6.18 9.43
N SER A 79 16.93 4.98 9.57
CA SER A 79 17.08 4.33 10.88
C SER A 79 18.01 5.10 11.82
N ALA A 80 19.14 5.60 11.33
CA ALA A 80 20.06 6.42 12.12
C ALA A 80 19.40 7.73 12.59
N LEU A 81 18.64 8.39 11.72
CA LEU A 81 17.87 9.58 12.06
C LEU A 81 16.78 9.27 13.10
N LEU A 82 16.10 8.13 13.01
CA LEU A 82 15.13 7.72 14.01
C LEU A 82 15.80 7.41 15.36
N ILE A 83 16.93 6.71 15.38
CA ILE A 83 17.71 6.47 16.60
C ILE A 83 18.11 7.81 17.24
N LEU A 84 18.60 8.76 16.44
CA LEU A 84 18.94 10.10 16.92
C LEU A 84 17.70 10.82 17.49
N ALA A 85 16.55 10.72 16.82
CA ALA A 85 15.30 11.32 17.29
C ALA A 85 14.78 10.67 18.58
N ILE A 86 15.00 9.37 18.80
CA ILE A 86 14.69 8.67 20.05
C ILE A 86 15.61 9.19 21.16
N VAL A 87 16.92 9.24 20.94
CA VAL A 87 17.90 9.70 21.93
C VAL A 87 17.66 11.16 22.32
N LEU A 88 17.47 12.04 21.34
CA LEU A 88 17.19 13.47 21.58
C LEU A 88 15.81 13.68 22.22
N GLY A 89 14.78 13.01 21.68
CA GLY A 89 13.39 13.17 22.14
C GLY A 89 13.17 12.64 23.57
N SER A 90 13.91 11.60 23.97
CA SER A 90 13.90 11.06 25.33
C SER A 90 14.83 11.80 26.30
N ARG A 91 15.41 12.93 25.89
CA ARG A 91 16.37 13.74 26.67
C ARG A 91 17.61 12.95 27.07
N MET A 92 18.33 12.43 26.08
CA MET A 92 19.48 11.54 26.27
C MET A 92 19.12 10.28 27.07
N LEU A 93 18.00 9.65 26.71
CA LEU A 93 17.45 8.44 27.33
C LEU A 93 16.96 8.58 28.78
N ARG A 94 17.00 9.79 29.37
CA ARG A 94 16.53 10.01 30.75
C ARG A 94 15.04 9.69 30.94
N ASN A 95 14.23 9.95 29.91
CA ASN A 95 12.80 9.67 29.90
C ASN A 95 12.45 8.35 29.19
N PHE A 96 13.45 7.56 28.81
CA PHE A 96 13.23 6.33 28.07
C PHE A 96 12.96 5.16 29.04
N ASP A 97 11.82 4.51 28.88
CA ASP A 97 11.50 3.30 29.64
C ASP A 97 12.17 2.08 29.00
N SER A 98 13.04 1.41 29.76
CA SER A 98 13.74 0.20 29.33
C SER A 98 12.81 -0.95 28.94
N ALA A 99 11.60 -1.02 29.50
CA ALA A 99 10.61 -2.03 29.14
C ALA A 99 10.14 -1.87 27.67
N LEU A 100 10.29 -0.67 27.11
CA LEU A 100 9.89 -0.36 25.74
C LEU A 100 10.99 -0.65 24.71
N LEU A 101 12.20 -1.02 25.14
CA LEU A 101 13.36 -1.24 24.26
C LEU A 101 13.07 -2.20 23.09
N PRO A 102 12.45 -3.39 23.28
CA PRO A 102 12.16 -4.29 22.17
C PRO A 102 11.26 -3.67 21.11
N TYR A 103 10.27 -2.87 21.53
CA TYR A 103 9.39 -2.13 20.62
C TYR A 103 10.17 -1.04 19.88
N ALA A 104 11.01 -0.27 20.57
CA ALA A 104 11.82 0.77 19.95
C ALA A 104 12.72 0.19 18.85
N VAL A 105 13.42 -0.92 19.12
CA VAL A 105 14.23 -1.65 18.14
C VAL A 105 13.37 -2.11 16.94
N ALA A 106 12.17 -2.65 17.20
CA ALA A 106 11.25 -3.05 16.15
C ALA A 106 10.79 -1.86 15.28
N THR A 107 10.58 -0.67 15.86
CA THR A 107 10.24 0.54 15.09
C THR A 107 11.41 1.03 14.22
N VAL A 108 12.66 0.89 14.68
CA VAL A 108 13.86 1.22 13.88
C VAL A 108 14.00 0.27 12.69
N PHE A 109 13.74 -1.02 12.90
CA PHE A 109 13.72 -2.01 11.82
C PHE A 109 12.56 -1.75 10.84
N LEU A 110 11.38 -1.41 11.35
CA LEU A 110 10.24 -1.00 10.53
C LEU A 110 10.60 0.23 9.67
N ALA A 111 11.22 1.25 10.24
CA ALA A 111 11.65 2.45 9.54
C ALA A 111 12.66 2.12 8.42
N PHE A 112 13.65 1.27 8.71
CA PHE A 112 14.57 0.73 7.70
C PHE A 112 13.81 0.07 6.56
N GLY A 113 12.97 -0.92 6.88
CA GLY A 113 12.27 -1.75 5.90
C GLY A 113 11.32 -0.94 5.03
N VAL A 114 10.60 0.01 5.63
CA VAL A 114 9.73 0.95 4.92
C VAL A 114 10.54 1.82 3.96
N ALA A 115 11.61 2.47 4.44
CA ALA A 115 12.46 3.34 3.62
C ALA A 115 13.12 2.57 2.45
N TYR A 116 13.63 1.36 2.72
CA TYR A 116 14.19 0.47 1.72
C TYR A 116 13.15 0.11 0.65
N ARG A 117 11.99 -0.43 1.06
CA ARG A 117 10.92 -0.86 0.13
C ARG A 117 10.35 0.31 -0.66
N TYR A 118 10.19 1.46 -0.03
CA TYR A 118 9.72 2.68 -0.67
C TYR A 118 10.72 3.17 -1.72
N THR A 119 12.02 3.13 -1.41
CA THR A 119 13.07 3.48 -2.37
C THR A 119 13.09 2.52 -3.55
N VAL A 120 13.00 1.21 -3.32
CA VAL A 120 12.91 0.21 -4.40
C VAL A 120 11.67 0.46 -5.26
N TRP A 121 10.52 0.72 -4.64
CA TRP A 121 9.26 0.99 -5.35
C TRP A 121 9.35 2.23 -6.25
N ILE A 122 9.80 3.37 -5.73
CA ILE A 122 9.99 4.61 -6.51
C ILE A 122 11.10 4.46 -7.55
N SER A 123 12.01 3.50 -7.37
CA SER A 123 13.04 3.22 -8.37
C SER A 123 12.47 2.59 -9.64
N ALA A 124 11.28 1.99 -9.62
CA ALA A 124 10.64 1.48 -10.83
C ALA A 124 10.28 2.64 -11.78
N PRO A 125 10.56 2.56 -13.10
CA PRO A 125 10.37 3.69 -14.01
C PRO A 125 8.96 4.32 -13.99
N GLY A 126 7.91 3.48 -14.02
CA GLY A 126 6.53 3.95 -13.97
C GLY A 126 6.18 4.66 -12.66
N ALA A 127 6.59 4.08 -11.52
CA ALA A 127 6.38 4.68 -10.21
C ALA A 127 7.15 6.00 -10.09
N ARG A 128 8.40 6.06 -10.56
CA ARG A 128 9.25 7.25 -10.54
C ARG A 128 8.64 8.41 -11.31
N ARG A 129 8.18 8.15 -12.54
CA ARG A 129 7.60 9.16 -13.42
C ARG A 129 6.33 9.74 -12.82
N LEU A 130 5.48 8.87 -12.29
CA LEU A 130 4.23 9.27 -11.68
C LEU A 130 4.45 9.99 -10.34
N PHE A 131 5.41 9.53 -9.54
CA PHE A 131 5.82 10.19 -8.30
C PHE A 131 6.36 11.60 -8.55
N ARG A 132 7.26 11.79 -9.52
CA ARG A 132 7.78 13.11 -9.89
C ARG A 132 6.68 14.06 -10.36
N ARG A 133 5.75 13.59 -11.20
CA ARG A 133 4.62 14.41 -11.66
C ARG A 133 3.63 14.73 -10.54
N GLY A 134 3.34 13.76 -9.66
CA GLY A 134 2.52 13.97 -8.48
C GLY A 134 3.12 14.99 -7.54
N TRP A 135 4.44 14.93 -7.29
CA TRP A 135 5.14 15.90 -6.45
C TRP A 135 5.13 17.30 -7.06
N ARG A 136 5.41 17.44 -8.36
CA ARG A 136 5.29 18.72 -9.07
C ARG A 136 3.88 19.30 -8.99
N SER A 137 2.86 18.46 -9.10
CA SER A 137 1.46 18.90 -9.02
C SER A 137 1.09 19.34 -7.60
N LEU A 138 1.56 18.62 -6.57
CA LEU A 138 1.35 18.96 -5.15
C LEU A 138 2.02 20.27 -4.73
N PHE A 139 3.23 20.53 -5.22
CA PHE A 139 4.00 21.75 -4.90
C PHE A 139 3.83 22.88 -5.95
N SER A 140 2.95 22.70 -6.94
CA SER A 140 2.64 23.78 -7.88
C SER A 140 1.70 24.78 -7.23
N TYR A 141 2.19 26.00 -7.09
CA TYR A 141 1.44 27.13 -6.56
C TYR A 141 0.23 27.48 -7.43
N GLU A 142 0.32 27.27 -8.75
CA GLU A 142 -0.76 27.52 -9.71
C GLU A 142 -1.94 26.56 -9.48
N ASN A 143 -1.66 25.26 -9.30
CA ASN A 143 -2.69 24.26 -8.98
C ASN A 143 -3.37 24.55 -7.64
N PHE A 144 -2.59 24.99 -6.63
CA PHE A 144 -3.13 25.33 -5.33
C PHE A 144 -4.03 26.57 -5.38
N ARG A 145 -3.72 27.55 -6.23
CA ARG A 145 -4.57 28.74 -6.46
C ARG A 145 -5.84 28.41 -7.24
N GLN A 146 -5.76 27.56 -8.25
CA GLN A 146 -6.91 27.20 -9.08
C GLN A 146 -7.88 26.27 -8.35
N ALA A 147 -7.38 25.40 -7.45
CA ALA A 147 -8.21 24.44 -6.73
C ALA A 147 -7.77 24.22 -5.27
N PRO A 148 -7.88 25.24 -4.39
CA PRO A 148 -7.40 25.17 -2.99
C PRO A 148 -8.13 24.11 -2.16
N THR A 149 -9.37 23.79 -2.51
CA THR A 149 -10.18 22.78 -1.81
C THR A 149 -9.96 21.36 -2.33
N ALA A 150 -9.34 21.18 -3.51
CA ALA A 150 -9.21 19.87 -4.14
C ALA A 150 -8.27 18.96 -3.34
N LEU A 151 -7.13 19.47 -2.87
CA LEU A 151 -6.16 18.70 -2.08
C LEU A 151 -6.74 18.24 -0.73
N PRO A 152 -7.27 19.12 0.14
CA PRO A 152 -7.85 18.69 1.42
C PRO A 152 -9.06 17.78 1.22
N LYS A 153 -9.92 18.04 0.23
CA LYS A 153 -11.04 17.16 -0.11
C LYS A 153 -10.57 15.77 -0.56
N MET A 154 -9.50 15.69 -1.35
CA MET A 154 -8.92 14.40 -1.77
C MET A 154 -8.29 13.65 -0.60
N ILE A 155 -7.56 14.33 0.29
CA ILE A 155 -7.00 13.71 1.51
C ILE A 155 -8.14 13.15 2.37
N ALA A 156 -9.16 13.96 2.67
CA ALA A 156 -10.30 13.53 3.45
C ALA A 156 -11.05 12.35 2.79
N THR A 157 -11.28 12.41 1.47
CA THR A 157 -12.12 11.42 0.77
C THR A 157 -11.37 10.12 0.45
N TYR A 158 -10.10 10.19 0.08
CA TYR A 158 -9.31 9.02 -0.35
C TYR A 158 -8.43 8.43 0.74
N LEU A 159 -7.94 9.24 1.69
CA LEU A 159 -7.07 8.78 2.76
C LEU A 159 -7.84 8.51 4.06
N GLY A 160 -8.67 9.47 4.49
CA GLY A 160 -9.48 9.36 5.70
C GLY A 160 -10.71 8.47 5.54
N PHE A 161 -11.73 8.97 4.84
CA PHE A 161 -13.02 8.29 4.69
C PHE A 161 -13.03 7.18 3.65
N GLN A 162 -12.02 7.12 2.77
CA GLN A 162 -11.84 6.05 1.79
C GLN A 162 -13.12 5.70 1.02
N LYS A 163 -13.86 6.71 0.55
CA LYS A 163 -15.24 6.57 0.03
C LYS A 163 -15.37 5.60 -1.16
N PHE A 164 -14.29 5.37 -1.90
CA PHE A 164 -14.24 4.40 -3.01
C PHE A 164 -14.60 2.97 -2.57
N LEU A 165 -14.41 2.63 -1.28
CA LEU A 165 -14.79 1.32 -0.74
C LEU A 165 -16.29 1.24 -0.44
N GLY A 166 -16.87 2.34 0.05
CA GLY A 166 -18.30 2.44 0.37
C GLY A 166 -19.18 2.27 -0.86
N ALA A 167 -18.75 2.81 -2.01
CA ALA A 167 -19.45 2.68 -3.29
C ALA A 167 -19.62 1.22 -3.78
N ARG A 168 -18.88 0.26 -3.22
CA ARG A 168 -18.98 -1.18 -3.57
C ARG A 168 -19.63 -2.02 -2.47
N SER A 169 -19.46 -1.66 -1.19
CA SER A 169 -20.06 -2.36 -0.05
C SER A 169 -19.89 -1.56 1.23
N HIS A 170 -21.01 -1.15 1.84
CA HIS A 170 -21.02 -0.45 3.12
C HIS A 170 -20.42 -1.26 4.26
N ALA A 171 -20.66 -2.58 4.31
CA ALA A 171 -20.10 -3.45 5.34
C ALA A 171 -18.55 -3.52 5.28
N ARG A 172 -17.98 -3.65 4.07
CA ARG A 172 -16.52 -3.61 3.89
C ARG A 172 -15.94 -2.25 4.27
N TRP A 173 -16.67 -1.18 3.95
CA TRP A 173 -16.25 0.16 4.28
C TRP A 173 -16.21 0.39 5.79
N ALA A 174 -17.28 0.07 6.52
CA ALA A 174 -17.34 0.20 7.97
C ALA A 174 -16.23 -0.63 8.66
N ALA A 175 -16.08 -1.90 8.27
CA ALA A 175 -15.01 -2.75 8.81
C ALA A 175 -13.61 -2.18 8.53
N HIS A 176 -13.38 -1.58 7.36
CA HIS A 176 -12.11 -0.93 7.09
C HIS A 176 -11.91 0.33 7.93
N GLN A 177 -12.96 1.15 8.13
CA GLN A 177 -12.87 2.34 8.98
C GLN A 177 -12.48 1.97 10.42
N LEU A 178 -13.07 0.91 10.97
CA LEU A 178 -12.72 0.38 12.28
C LEU A 178 -11.24 -0.01 12.37
N ILE A 179 -10.73 -0.81 11.42
CA ILE A 179 -9.30 -1.17 11.38
C ILE A 179 -8.42 0.07 11.21
N PHE A 180 -8.77 0.95 10.28
CA PHE A 180 -7.96 2.10 9.90
C PHE A 180 -7.80 3.06 11.08
N TRP A 181 -8.91 3.50 11.69
CA TRP A 181 -8.86 4.42 12.82
C TRP A 181 -8.29 3.76 14.08
N GLY A 182 -8.59 2.48 14.32
CA GLY A 182 -7.99 1.74 15.42
C GLY A 182 -6.46 1.63 15.29
N CYS A 183 -5.95 1.28 14.11
CA CYS A 183 -4.50 1.21 13.87
C CYS A 183 -3.83 2.59 13.92
N ILE A 184 -4.47 3.65 13.40
CA ILE A 184 -3.95 5.01 13.46
C ILE A 184 -3.88 5.49 14.92
N LEU A 185 -4.94 5.30 15.70
CA LEU A 185 -4.95 5.64 17.12
C LEU A 185 -3.85 4.89 17.88
N ALA A 186 -3.74 3.57 17.67
CA ALA A 186 -2.69 2.77 18.28
C ALA A 186 -1.29 3.28 17.90
N ALA A 187 -1.03 3.58 16.63
CA ALA A 187 0.27 4.07 16.17
C ALA A 187 0.61 5.46 16.75
N LEU A 188 -0.36 6.37 16.81
CA LEU A 188 -0.19 7.73 17.36
C LEU A 188 0.12 7.73 18.86
N ILE A 189 -0.37 6.73 19.60
CA ILE A 189 -0.05 6.58 21.02
C ILE A 189 1.25 5.80 21.20
N THR A 190 1.36 4.62 20.59
CA THR A 190 2.46 3.69 20.87
C THR A 190 3.81 4.15 20.33
N PHE A 191 3.90 4.71 19.12
CA PHE A 191 5.19 5.10 18.57
C PHE A 191 5.85 6.21 19.41
N PRO A 192 5.21 7.36 19.68
CA PRO A 192 5.83 8.39 20.50
C PRO A 192 6.13 7.91 21.92
N LEU A 193 5.32 7.01 22.49
CA LEU A 193 5.57 6.40 23.80
C LEU A 193 6.82 5.52 23.77
N THR A 194 6.95 4.64 22.77
CA THR A 194 8.15 3.78 22.59
C THR A 194 9.41 4.56 22.28
N TRP A 195 9.29 5.78 21.75
CA TRP A 195 10.43 6.68 21.50
C TRP A 195 10.78 7.54 22.74
N GLY A 196 10.00 7.45 23.81
CA GLY A 196 10.15 8.31 24.99
C GLY A 196 9.85 9.79 24.71
N TRP A 197 9.07 10.09 23.67
CA TRP A 197 8.72 11.47 23.30
C TRP A 197 7.67 12.08 24.22
N PHE A 198 6.84 11.26 24.85
CA PHE A 198 5.99 11.73 25.93
C PHE A 198 5.97 10.75 27.09
N THR A 199 5.71 11.28 28.28
CA THR A 199 5.69 10.54 29.54
C THR A 199 4.56 11.03 30.42
N PHE A 200 3.95 10.14 31.19
CA PHE A 200 3.05 10.50 32.29
C PHE A 200 3.84 10.48 33.60
N THR A 201 3.90 11.61 34.28
CA THR A 201 4.52 11.72 35.60
C THR A 201 3.46 12.04 36.64
N SER A 202 3.49 11.38 37.79
CA SER A 202 2.64 11.76 38.92
C SER A 202 2.99 13.18 39.37
N GLY A 203 2.00 14.07 39.41
CA GLY A 203 2.16 15.47 39.79
C GLY A 203 2.29 15.68 41.31
N SER A 204 1.80 14.73 42.10
CA SER A 204 2.01 14.65 43.55
C SER A 204 2.15 13.18 43.94
N GLY A 205 3.19 12.82 44.69
CA GLY A 205 3.53 11.41 44.98
C GLY A 205 2.45 10.54 45.65
N ALA A 206 1.31 11.12 46.03
CA ALA A 206 0.17 10.45 46.64
C ALA A 206 -1.21 10.79 46.00
N GLY A 207 -1.29 11.68 45.02
CA GLY A 207 -2.56 12.14 44.45
C GLY A 207 -2.90 11.52 43.08
N PRO A 208 -4.17 11.59 42.63
CA PRO A 208 -4.60 11.10 41.31
C PRO A 208 -4.16 12.02 40.15
N GLY A 209 -3.41 13.07 40.43
CA GLY A 209 -2.94 14.04 39.45
C GLY A 209 -1.76 13.51 38.63
N TYR A 210 -1.93 13.46 37.32
CA TYR A 210 -0.89 13.12 36.36
C TYR A 210 -0.58 14.32 35.46
N GLU A 211 0.68 14.41 35.06
CA GLU A 211 1.16 15.38 34.09
C GLU A 211 1.66 14.67 32.85
N MET A 212 1.06 14.99 31.69
CA MET A 212 1.58 14.60 30.39
C MET A 212 2.69 15.58 30.00
N ARG A 213 3.88 15.04 29.80
CA ARG A 213 5.05 15.79 29.36
C ARG A 213 5.45 15.33 27.97
N ILE A 214 5.66 16.25 27.04
CA ILE A 214 6.20 15.97 25.71
C ILE A 214 7.61 16.57 25.64
N TRP A 215 8.61 15.76 25.29
CA TRP A 215 10.03 16.12 25.31
C TRP A 215 10.50 16.71 26.67
N GLY A 216 9.83 16.32 27.76
CA GLY A 216 10.06 16.80 29.13
C GLY A 216 9.33 18.10 29.52
N ILE A 217 8.71 18.79 28.57
CA ILE A 217 7.89 19.98 28.82
C ILE A 217 6.49 19.55 29.23
N LYS A 218 5.98 20.07 30.35
CA LYS A 218 4.60 19.83 30.78
C LYS A 218 3.64 20.46 29.77
N ILE A 219 2.79 19.64 29.18
CA ILE A 219 1.76 20.09 28.23
C ILE A 219 0.40 20.14 28.90
N LEU A 220 0.06 19.11 29.68
CA LEU A 220 -1.27 18.94 30.25
C LEU A 220 -1.17 18.30 31.63
N GLY A 221 -1.93 18.81 32.59
CA GLY A 221 -2.21 18.13 33.85
C GLY A 221 -3.65 17.61 33.84
N PHE A 222 -3.87 16.38 34.29
CA PHE A 222 -5.21 15.78 34.37
C PHE A 222 -5.32 14.85 35.57
N ASP A 223 -6.54 14.62 36.04
CA ASP A 223 -6.84 13.65 37.09
C ASP A 223 -7.15 12.29 36.45
N SER A 224 -6.55 11.20 36.96
CA SER A 224 -6.79 9.84 36.47
C SER A 224 -8.23 9.37 36.59
N LEU A 225 -9.01 9.93 37.53
CA LEU A 225 -10.42 9.59 37.77
C LEU A 225 -11.36 10.36 36.84
N SER A 226 -10.86 11.38 36.13
CA SER A 226 -11.65 12.13 35.17
C SER A 226 -11.89 11.34 33.87
N VAL A 227 -12.92 11.71 33.10
CA VAL A 227 -13.19 11.14 31.77
C VAL A 227 -11.98 11.28 30.85
N LEU A 228 -11.28 12.41 30.94
CA LEU A 228 -10.05 12.66 30.17
C LEU A 228 -8.92 11.71 30.60
N GLY A 229 -8.74 11.51 31.91
CA GLY A 229 -7.75 10.56 32.43
C GLY A 229 -8.04 9.13 32.00
N TRP A 230 -9.30 8.71 32.10
CA TRP A 230 -9.75 7.41 31.59
C TRP A 230 -9.43 7.26 30.09
N LEU A 231 -9.73 8.28 29.28
CA LEU A 231 -9.43 8.25 27.84
C LEU A 231 -7.92 8.16 27.55
N MET A 232 -7.09 8.84 28.35
CA MET A 232 -5.63 8.81 28.21
C MET A 232 -5.04 7.44 28.56
N PHE A 233 -5.53 6.78 29.62
CA PHE A 233 -5.04 5.47 30.02
C PHE A 233 -5.66 4.30 29.23
N HIS A 234 -6.89 4.46 28.71
CA HIS A 234 -7.60 3.43 27.94
C HIS A 234 -7.63 3.68 26.43
N GLY A 235 -6.84 4.64 25.91
CA GLY A 235 -6.79 4.94 24.48
C GLY A 235 -6.41 3.73 23.60
N LEU A 236 -5.54 2.85 24.10
CA LEU A 236 -5.16 1.61 23.42
C LEU A 236 -6.24 0.53 23.50
N ASP A 237 -7.04 0.49 24.57
CA ASP A 237 -8.18 -0.41 24.68
C ASP A 237 -9.26 -0.02 23.66
N ILE A 238 -9.52 1.28 23.47
CA ILE A 238 -10.42 1.78 22.43
C ILE A 238 -9.92 1.36 21.04
N ALA A 239 -8.62 1.53 20.78
CA ALA A 239 -8.02 1.09 19.53
C ALA A 239 -8.23 -0.42 19.30
N ALA A 240 -8.04 -1.25 20.32
CA ALA A 240 -8.26 -2.69 20.25
C ALA A 240 -9.73 -3.05 19.97
N VAL A 241 -10.68 -2.40 20.65
CA VAL A 241 -12.13 -2.59 20.44
C VAL A 241 -12.56 -2.18 19.04
N LEU A 242 -11.90 -1.21 18.40
CA LEU A 242 -12.13 -0.89 16.98
C LEU A 242 -11.51 -1.96 16.07
N VAL A 243 -10.26 -2.35 16.30
CA VAL A 243 -9.53 -3.28 15.42
C VAL A 243 -10.18 -4.68 15.40
N ILE A 244 -10.62 -5.21 16.55
CA ILE A 244 -11.12 -6.59 16.66
C ILE A 244 -12.32 -6.86 15.73
N PRO A 245 -13.44 -6.12 15.78
CA PRO A 245 -14.59 -6.35 14.90
C PRO A 245 -14.23 -6.15 13.43
N GLY A 246 -13.44 -5.12 13.10
CA GLY A 246 -13.04 -4.84 11.73
C GLY A 246 -12.18 -5.96 11.13
N ALA A 247 -11.14 -6.40 11.86
CA ALA A 247 -10.27 -7.50 11.44
C ALA A 247 -11.02 -8.83 11.37
N SER A 248 -11.88 -9.12 12.37
CA SER A 248 -12.70 -10.33 12.39
C SER A 248 -13.67 -10.39 11.21
N TYR A 249 -14.30 -9.27 10.83
CA TYR A 249 -15.17 -9.22 9.65
C TYR A 249 -14.43 -9.62 8.37
N PHE A 250 -13.24 -9.06 8.12
CA PHE A 250 -12.46 -9.41 6.93
C PHE A 250 -11.92 -10.84 6.98
N LEU A 251 -11.54 -11.33 8.17
CA LEU A 251 -11.08 -12.70 8.35
C LEU A 251 -12.22 -13.69 8.06
N TRP A 252 -13.40 -13.47 8.67
CA TRP A 252 -14.60 -14.26 8.44
C TRP A 252 -14.99 -14.30 6.96
N ARG A 253 -15.06 -13.14 6.31
CA ARG A 253 -15.39 -13.06 4.88
C ARG A 253 -14.41 -13.84 4.02
N ARG A 254 -13.11 -13.74 4.35
CA ARG A 254 -12.06 -14.42 3.59
C ARG A 254 -12.07 -15.94 3.78
N MET A 255 -12.58 -16.44 4.90
CA MET A 255 -12.80 -17.88 5.10
C MET A 255 -14.07 -18.39 4.40
N LYS A 256 -15.10 -17.55 4.21
CA LYS A 256 -16.39 -17.96 3.63
C LYS A 256 -16.44 -17.93 2.11
N ASP A 257 -15.76 -16.98 1.46
CA ASP A 257 -15.81 -16.79 0.00
C ASP A 257 -14.97 -17.85 -0.75
N ARG A 258 -15.60 -18.94 -1.24
CA ARG A 258 -14.92 -20.04 -1.98
C ARG A 258 -14.15 -19.60 -3.23
N GLY A 259 -14.57 -18.52 -3.89
CA GLY A 259 -13.88 -17.94 -5.06
C GLY A 259 -12.58 -17.19 -4.72
N ALA A 260 -12.32 -16.89 -3.44
CA ALA A 260 -11.06 -16.30 -2.99
C ALA A 260 -9.98 -17.35 -2.73
N SER A 261 -10.35 -18.62 -2.47
CA SER A 261 -9.42 -19.67 -2.06
C SER A 261 -8.49 -20.16 -3.17
N THR A 262 -8.88 -20.06 -4.44
CA THR A 262 -8.10 -20.60 -5.58
C THR A 262 -6.86 -19.78 -5.96
N GLY A 263 -6.65 -18.60 -5.36
CA GLY A 263 -5.45 -17.76 -5.58
C GLY A 263 -4.86 -17.15 -4.31
N GLN A 264 -5.30 -17.60 -3.12
CA GLN A 264 -4.95 -16.98 -1.86
C GLN A 264 -3.59 -17.45 -1.32
N ARG A 265 -2.67 -16.50 -1.12
CA ARG A 265 -1.43 -16.76 -0.40
C ARG A 265 -1.72 -16.62 1.09
N PHE A 266 -1.95 -17.75 1.78
CA PHE A 266 -2.33 -17.80 3.19
C PHE A 266 -1.50 -16.83 4.06
N ALA A 267 -0.17 -16.91 3.93
CA ALA A 267 0.78 -16.09 4.68
C ALA A 267 0.70 -14.58 4.39
N TYR A 268 0.25 -14.17 3.20
CA TYR A 268 0.17 -12.75 2.83
C TYR A 268 -1.19 -12.13 3.14
N ASP A 269 -2.24 -12.94 3.25
CA ASP A 269 -3.59 -12.41 3.39
C ASP A 269 -4.29 -12.69 4.72
N LEU A 270 -4.02 -13.81 5.42
CA LEU A 270 -4.61 -14.05 6.74
C LEU A 270 -3.71 -13.61 7.88
N VAL A 271 -2.40 -13.90 7.79
CA VAL A 271 -1.42 -13.55 8.85
C VAL A 271 -1.55 -12.08 9.29
N PRO A 272 -1.69 -11.09 8.39
CA PRO A 272 -1.87 -9.70 8.82
C PRO A 272 -3.12 -9.48 9.68
N LEU A 273 -4.24 -10.14 9.34
CA LEU A 273 -5.51 -10.00 10.06
C LEU A 273 -5.46 -10.72 11.41
N ILE A 274 -4.88 -11.92 11.44
CA ILE A 274 -4.68 -12.70 12.67
C ILE A 274 -3.75 -11.94 13.61
N ALA A 275 -2.65 -11.39 13.10
CA ALA A 275 -1.71 -10.58 13.89
C ALA A 275 -2.38 -9.37 14.55
N LEU A 276 -3.22 -8.64 13.82
CA LEU A 276 -4.00 -7.52 14.38
C LEU A 276 -4.96 -7.98 15.49
N ILE A 277 -5.64 -9.11 15.30
CA ILE A 277 -6.52 -9.67 16.33
C ILE A 277 -5.72 -10.10 17.57
N VAL A 278 -4.60 -10.82 17.38
CA VAL A 278 -3.75 -11.28 18.48
C VAL A 278 -3.21 -10.11 19.28
N ILE A 279 -2.67 -9.08 18.63
CA ILE A 279 -2.17 -7.87 19.31
C ILE A 279 -3.29 -7.20 20.12
N SER A 280 -4.45 -6.98 19.51
CA SER A 280 -5.56 -6.30 20.16
C SER A 280 -6.13 -7.11 21.34
N VAL A 281 -6.31 -8.42 21.18
CA VAL A 281 -6.82 -9.30 22.25
C VAL A 281 -5.81 -9.40 23.39
N THR A 282 -4.53 -9.64 23.09
CA THR A 282 -3.49 -9.70 24.13
C THR A 282 -3.34 -8.36 24.87
N GLY A 283 -3.49 -7.23 24.17
CA GLY A 283 -3.52 -5.90 24.78
C GLY A 283 -4.68 -5.73 25.77
N LEU A 284 -5.90 -6.05 25.36
CA LEU A 284 -7.08 -6.01 26.24
C LEU A 284 -6.96 -6.97 27.43
N LEU A 285 -6.31 -8.13 27.22
CA LEU A 285 -6.06 -9.09 28.29
C LEU A 285 -5.11 -8.56 29.37
N LEU A 286 -4.20 -7.64 29.04
CA LEU A 286 -3.36 -6.95 30.04
C LEU A 286 -4.21 -6.07 30.94
N THR A 287 -5.10 -5.28 30.34
CA THR A 287 -6.06 -4.46 31.08
C THR A 287 -6.97 -5.35 31.93
N PHE A 288 -7.52 -6.42 31.36
CA PHE A 288 -8.34 -7.39 32.09
C PHE A 288 -7.58 -8.04 33.26
N SER A 289 -6.33 -8.47 33.05
CA SER A 289 -5.49 -9.06 34.10
C SER A 289 -5.24 -8.08 35.24
N SER A 290 -4.97 -6.81 34.93
CA SER A 290 -4.73 -5.77 35.95
C SER A 290 -5.97 -5.48 36.80
N ILE A 291 -7.15 -5.39 36.17
CA ILE A 291 -8.40 -4.99 36.84
C ILE A 291 -9.08 -6.17 37.55
N PHE A 292 -9.20 -7.33 36.88
CA PHE A 292 -10.02 -8.45 37.38
C PHE A 292 -9.19 -9.54 38.05
N LEU A 293 -7.98 -9.79 37.56
CA LEU A 293 -7.10 -10.84 38.10
C LEU A 293 -6.07 -10.30 39.09
N HIS A 294 -6.15 -9.02 39.45
CA HIS A 294 -5.18 -8.35 40.34
C HIS A 294 -3.72 -8.57 39.90
N GLY A 295 -3.48 -8.60 38.58
CA GLY A 295 -2.16 -8.86 37.99
C GLY A 295 -1.81 -10.34 37.75
N GLY A 296 -2.73 -11.27 38.03
CA GLY A 296 -2.54 -12.69 37.74
C GLY A 296 -2.20 -12.95 36.27
N GLY A 297 -1.03 -13.56 36.02
CA GLY A 297 -0.54 -13.87 34.67
C GLY A 297 -0.09 -12.66 33.83
N TYR A 298 -0.03 -11.46 34.41
CA TYR A 298 0.28 -10.22 33.68
C TYR A 298 1.62 -10.29 32.94
N GLN A 299 2.66 -10.80 33.60
CA GLN A 299 4.00 -10.88 32.99
C GLN A 299 4.03 -11.79 31.76
N PHE A 300 3.35 -12.94 31.81
CA PHE A 300 3.24 -13.84 30.67
C PHE A 300 2.49 -13.17 29.51
N LEU A 301 1.34 -12.55 29.80
CA LEU A 301 0.57 -11.81 28.81
C LEU A 301 1.36 -10.64 28.22
N ALA A 302 2.18 -9.96 29.01
CA ALA A 302 2.98 -8.82 28.57
C ALA A 302 4.06 -9.26 27.58
N ILE A 303 4.75 -10.37 27.89
CA ILE A 303 5.73 -10.96 26.97
C ILE A 303 5.04 -11.44 25.69
N LEU A 304 3.90 -12.14 25.79
CA LEU A 304 3.14 -12.61 24.63
C LEU A 304 2.70 -11.44 23.74
N HIS A 305 2.15 -10.39 24.34
CA HIS A 305 1.76 -9.17 23.63
C HIS A 305 2.96 -8.51 22.95
N MET A 306 4.06 -8.28 23.68
CA MET A 306 5.30 -7.71 23.17
C MET A 306 5.82 -8.48 21.95
N VAL A 307 5.95 -9.79 22.07
CA VAL A 307 6.41 -10.67 20.99
C VAL A 307 5.50 -10.53 19.78
N SER A 308 4.18 -10.55 19.97
CA SER A 308 3.22 -10.40 18.86
C SER A 308 3.35 -9.05 18.15
N VAL A 309 3.55 -7.96 18.89
CA VAL A 309 3.74 -6.60 18.33
C VAL A 309 5.07 -6.52 17.57
N VAL A 310 6.17 -6.94 18.17
CA VAL A 310 7.52 -6.88 17.58
C VAL A 310 7.57 -7.63 16.26
N PHE A 311 7.10 -8.87 16.22
CA PHE A 311 7.07 -9.65 14.98
C PHE A 311 6.17 -9.02 13.92
N THR A 312 5.04 -8.42 14.32
CA THR A 312 4.15 -7.74 13.38
C THR A 312 4.80 -6.50 12.79
N LEU A 313 5.49 -5.68 13.60
CA LEU A 313 6.22 -4.50 13.13
C LEU A 313 7.32 -4.88 12.13
N ILE A 314 8.07 -5.94 12.40
CA ILE A 314 9.10 -6.50 11.50
C ILE A 314 8.47 -6.97 10.18
N TYR A 315 7.27 -7.55 10.23
CA TYR A 315 6.57 -8.10 9.07
C TYR A 315 5.94 -7.02 8.16
N ILE A 316 5.47 -5.89 8.71
CA ILE A 316 4.77 -4.80 7.96
C ILE A 316 5.43 -4.43 6.61
N PRO A 317 6.74 -4.13 6.50
CA PRO A 317 7.35 -3.68 5.25
C PRO A 317 7.41 -4.77 4.16
N PHE A 318 7.35 -6.03 4.56
CA PHE A 318 7.43 -7.19 3.67
C PHE A 318 6.06 -7.81 3.38
N GLY A 319 5.06 -7.51 4.20
CA GLY A 319 3.70 -8.01 4.04
C GLY A 319 2.83 -7.15 3.12
N LYS A 320 1.53 -7.46 3.16
CA LYS A 320 0.49 -6.71 2.47
C LYS A 320 0.38 -5.27 2.98
N PHE A 321 0.70 -5.00 4.25
CA PHE A 321 0.56 -3.68 4.88
C PHE A 321 1.43 -2.58 4.27
N PHE A 322 2.43 -2.90 3.44
CA PHE A 322 3.22 -1.89 2.73
C PHE A 322 2.35 -0.93 1.88
N HIS A 323 1.17 -1.37 1.44
CA HIS A 323 0.23 -0.48 0.74
C HIS A 323 -0.18 0.76 1.55
N ILE A 324 -0.14 0.69 2.89
CA ILE A 324 -0.42 1.81 3.80
C ILE A 324 0.55 2.96 3.52
N VAL A 325 1.84 2.65 3.31
CA VAL A 325 2.89 3.64 3.01
C VAL A 325 2.76 4.18 1.57
N GLN A 326 2.33 3.34 0.63
CA GLN A 326 2.18 3.74 -0.76
C GLN A 326 0.96 4.65 -1.00
N ARG A 327 -0.11 4.50 -0.21
CA ARG A 327 -1.39 5.16 -0.45
C ARG A 327 -1.34 6.70 -0.41
N PRO A 328 -0.62 7.34 0.53
CA PRO A 328 -0.44 8.79 0.51
C PRO A 328 0.18 9.30 -0.80
N ALA A 329 1.13 8.56 -1.38
CA ALA A 329 1.73 8.92 -2.66
C ALA A 329 0.72 8.87 -3.83
N ALA A 330 -0.35 8.06 -3.71
CA ALA A 330 -1.41 8.02 -4.71
C ALA A 330 -2.26 9.30 -4.75
N VAL A 331 -2.32 10.09 -3.67
CA VAL A 331 -3.06 11.37 -3.62
C VAL A 331 -2.50 12.34 -4.66
N GLY A 332 -1.17 12.50 -4.72
CA GLY A 332 -0.53 13.36 -5.74
C GLY A 332 -0.80 12.89 -7.17
N MET A 333 -0.96 11.58 -7.38
CA MET A 333 -1.30 11.02 -8.71
C MET A 333 -2.76 11.33 -9.09
N GLN A 334 -3.68 11.29 -8.12
CA GLN A 334 -5.08 11.65 -8.34
C GLN A 334 -5.21 13.16 -8.62
N LEU A 335 -4.44 13.99 -7.91
CA LEU A 335 -4.39 15.42 -8.19
C LEU A 335 -3.91 15.70 -9.62
N PHE A 336 -2.83 15.06 -10.06
CA PHE A 336 -2.36 15.16 -11.45
C PHE A 336 -3.42 14.76 -12.48
N LYS A 337 -4.20 13.70 -12.21
CA LYS A 337 -5.30 13.29 -13.10
C LYS A 337 -6.47 14.26 -13.08
N TYR A 338 -6.73 14.89 -11.94
CA TYR A 338 -7.82 15.84 -11.79
C TYR A 338 -7.52 17.14 -12.54
N THR A 339 -6.33 17.72 -12.35
CA THR A 339 -5.91 18.94 -13.06
C THR A 339 -5.79 18.69 -14.57
N GLY A 340 -5.19 17.56 -14.97
CA GLY A 340 -5.08 17.20 -16.39
C GLY A 340 -6.42 16.96 -17.09
N ARG A 341 -7.53 16.78 -16.36
CA ARG A 341 -8.88 16.67 -16.95
C ARG A 341 -9.60 18.00 -17.07
N GLN A 342 -9.17 19.01 -16.31
CA GLN A 342 -9.75 20.35 -16.39
C GLN A 342 -9.17 21.16 -17.55
N ASP A 343 -7.88 20.97 -17.83
CA ASP A 343 -7.17 21.82 -18.78
C ASP A 343 -7.00 21.20 -20.18
N ASP A 344 -7.02 19.87 -20.31
CA ASP A 344 -6.64 19.20 -21.57
C ASP A 344 -7.79 18.56 -22.34
N LYS A 345 -7.68 18.67 -23.67
CA LYS A 345 -8.50 17.93 -24.63
C LYS A 345 -8.27 16.42 -24.47
N VAL A 346 -9.37 15.67 -24.52
CA VAL A 346 -9.34 14.20 -24.49
C VAL A 346 -8.61 13.69 -25.73
N PHE A 347 -7.62 12.82 -25.54
CA PHE A 347 -6.86 12.18 -26.61
C PHE A 347 -7.73 11.11 -27.28
N ALA A 348 -7.95 11.24 -28.58
CA ALA A 348 -8.73 10.32 -29.40
C ALA A 348 -7.90 9.11 -29.85
N CYS A 349 -8.55 7.96 -30.01
CA CYS A 349 -7.92 6.74 -30.51
C CYS A 349 -7.48 6.90 -31.97
N ARG A 350 -6.22 6.57 -32.28
CA ARG A 350 -5.68 6.67 -33.65
C ARG A 350 -6.40 5.81 -34.69
N ARG A 351 -7.17 4.80 -34.27
CA ARG A 351 -7.89 3.89 -35.18
C ARG A 351 -9.39 4.18 -35.28
N CYS A 352 -10.05 4.44 -34.17
CA CYS A 352 -11.51 4.55 -34.12
C CYS A 352 -12.00 5.92 -33.62
N GLU A 353 -11.08 6.85 -33.38
CA GLU A 353 -11.33 8.24 -32.93
C GLU A 353 -12.07 8.38 -31.59
N GLU A 354 -12.47 7.27 -30.98
CA GLU A 354 -13.09 7.24 -29.66
C GLU A 354 -12.14 7.82 -28.59
N PRO A 355 -12.63 8.66 -27.66
CA PRO A 355 -11.84 9.16 -26.53
C PRO A 355 -11.17 8.05 -25.72
N ILE A 356 -9.87 8.20 -25.45
CA ILE A 356 -9.08 7.28 -24.63
C ILE A 356 -8.93 7.82 -23.20
N ASP A 357 -8.20 8.93 -23.05
CA ASP A 357 -7.90 9.60 -21.78
C ASP A 357 -7.28 10.98 -22.12
N THR A 358 -6.86 11.73 -21.11
CA THR A 358 -6.14 13.01 -21.28
C THR A 358 -4.79 12.85 -22.00
N GLY A 359 -4.39 13.84 -22.79
CA GLY A 359 -3.08 13.87 -23.48
C GLY A 359 -1.89 13.61 -22.54
N PRO A 360 -1.78 14.28 -21.38
CA PRO A 360 -0.71 14.03 -20.41
C PRO A 360 -0.67 12.60 -19.87
N TYR A 361 -1.82 11.93 -19.77
CA TYR A 361 -1.90 10.54 -19.32
C TYR A 361 -1.35 9.59 -20.39
N VAL A 362 -1.75 9.77 -21.65
CA VAL A 362 -1.23 8.97 -22.77
C VAL A 362 0.29 9.16 -22.89
N GLU A 363 0.78 10.40 -22.82
CA GLU A 363 2.23 10.67 -22.87
C GLU A 363 2.97 10.15 -21.61
N ASN A 364 2.30 10.08 -20.46
CA ASN A 364 2.88 9.42 -19.28
C ASN A 364 3.14 7.93 -19.56
N LEU A 365 2.15 7.25 -20.14
CA LEU A 365 2.23 5.84 -20.47
C LEU A 365 3.31 5.60 -21.53
N ARG A 366 3.33 6.40 -22.61
CA ARG A 366 4.38 6.35 -23.62
C ARG A 366 5.77 6.54 -23.02
N GLY A 367 5.95 7.57 -22.22
CA GLY A 367 7.21 7.82 -21.52
C GLY A 367 7.63 6.64 -20.63
N THR A 368 6.70 6.01 -19.92
CA THR A 368 6.99 4.81 -19.11
C THR A 368 7.42 3.63 -19.98
N MET A 369 6.77 3.43 -21.13
CA MET A 369 7.14 2.37 -22.07
C MET A 369 8.51 2.60 -22.70
N ARG A 370 8.88 3.87 -22.97
CA ARG A 370 10.23 4.26 -23.40
C ARG A 370 11.27 4.01 -22.30
N ASP A 371 10.97 4.38 -21.05
CA ASP A 371 11.88 4.13 -19.92
C ASP A 371 12.12 2.63 -19.69
N LEU A 372 11.10 1.80 -19.95
CA LEU A 372 11.18 0.34 -19.90
C LEU A 372 11.78 -0.29 -21.17
N ARG A 373 12.11 0.51 -22.19
CA ARG A 373 12.65 0.07 -23.49
C ARG A 373 11.79 -1.01 -24.16
N LEU A 374 10.46 -0.89 -24.07
CA LEU A 374 9.54 -1.88 -24.62
C LEU A 374 9.49 -1.87 -26.15
N GLY A 375 9.81 -0.75 -26.81
CA GLY A 375 9.89 -0.65 -28.28
C GLY A 375 8.54 -0.49 -29.01
N PHE A 376 7.43 -0.27 -28.30
CA PHE A 376 6.10 -0.12 -28.89
C PHE A 376 5.24 0.97 -28.20
N ASP A 377 5.82 2.11 -27.82
CA ASP A 377 5.11 3.17 -27.09
C ASP A 377 3.91 3.74 -27.86
N ALA A 378 3.93 3.72 -29.20
CA ALA A 378 2.80 4.09 -30.06
C ALA A 378 1.50 3.31 -29.72
N TRP A 379 1.60 2.11 -29.12
CA TRP A 379 0.41 1.38 -28.65
C TRP A 379 -0.39 2.16 -27.60
N ALA A 380 0.20 3.08 -26.85
CA ALA A 380 -0.53 3.90 -25.88
C ALA A 380 -1.65 4.74 -26.53
N GLU A 381 -1.55 5.05 -27.83
CA GLU A 381 -2.50 5.87 -28.61
C GLU A 381 -3.74 5.10 -29.09
N TYR A 382 -3.85 3.82 -28.74
CA TYR A 382 -4.99 2.97 -29.13
C TYR A 382 -5.84 2.60 -27.92
N CYS A 383 -7.17 2.64 -28.10
CA CYS A 383 -8.13 2.23 -27.08
C CYS A 383 -8.03 0.70 -26.81
N PRO A 384 -8.47 0.22 -25.63
CA PRO A 384 -8.40 -1.21 -25.28
C PRO A 384 -9.11 -2.14 -26.26
N ARG A 385 -10.17 -1.66 -26.95
CA ARG A 385 -10.87 -2.42 -27.99
C ARG A 385 -10.00 -2.57 -29.24
N CYS A 386 -9.48 -1.47 -29.78
CA CYS A 386 -8.62 -1.50 -30.96
C CYS A 386 -7.34 -2.30 -30.75
N LYS A 387 -6.74 -2.23 -29.54
CA LYS A 387 -5.61 -3.09 -29.15
C LYS A 387 -5.94 -4.57 -29.26
N ARG A 388 -7.10 -4.99 -28.74
CA ARG A 388 -7.56 -6.38 -28.82
C ARG A 388 -7.77 -6.82 -30.26
N VAL A 389 -8.38 -5.98 -31.10
CA VAL A 389 -8.60 -6.28 -32.52
C VAL A 389 -7.26 -6.38 -33.26
N LEU A 390 -6.37 -5.40 -33.12
CA LEU A 390 -5.05 -5.42 -33.78
C LEU A 390 -4.24 -6.66 -33.39
N ARG A 391 -4.23 -7.00 -32.09
CA ARG A 391 -3.56 -8.22 -31.60
C ARG A 391 -4.19 -9.49 -32.17
N GLY A 392 -5.53 -9.55 -32.20
CA GLY A 392 -6.28 -10.69 -32.74
C GLY A 392 -6.03 -10.88 -34.24
N SER A 393 -6.09 -9.80 -35.02
CA SER A 393 -5.79 -9.81 -36.46
C SER A 393 -4.34 -10.24 -36.74
N ALA A 394 -3.37 -9.70 -35.99
CA ALA A 394 -1.97 -10.10 -36.10
C ALA A 394 -1.79 -11.59 -35.79
N TYR A 395 -2.36 -12.08 -34.69
CA TYR A 395 -2.31 -13.49 -34.30
C TYR A 395 -2.93 -14.42 -35.35
N LEU A 396 -4.09 -14.06 -35.91
CA LEU A 396 -4.71 -14.81 -37.00
C LEU A 396 -3.81 -14.87 -38.24
N SER A 397 -3.23 -13.73 -38.63
CA SER A 397 -2.41 -13.63 -39.85
C SER A 397 -1.02 -14.27 -39.73
N GLN A 398 -0.43 -14.31 -38.54
CA GLN A 398 0.95 -14.74 -38.31
C GLN A 398 1.06 -16.12 -37.69
N VAL A 399 0.13 -16.51 -36.82
CA VAL A 399 0.19 -17.77 -36.06
C VAL A 399 -0.83 -18.78 -36.58
N LYS A 400 -2.04 -18.34 -36.91
CA LYS A 400 -3.15 -19.19 -37.38
C LYS A 400 -3.47 -18.99 -38.86
N LYS A 401 -2.44 -18.77 -39.68
CA LYS A 401 -2.62 -18.56 -41.12
C LYS A 401 -3.26 -19.81 -41.73
N GLY A 402 -4.52 -19.72 -42.19
CA GLY A 402 -5.28 -20.84 -42.75
C GLY A 402 -6.31 -21.48 -41.82
N PHE A 403 -6.41 -21.05 -40.56
CA PHE A 403 -7.50 -21.46 -39.66
C PHE A 403 -8.72 -20.58 -39.98
N LYS A 404 -9.67 -21.14 -40.75
CA LYS A 404 -10.98 -20.52 -41.00
C LYS A 404 -11.98 -20.94 -39.94
#